data_AF-A0A4P6MKY5-F1
#
_entry.id   AF-A0A4P6MKY5-F1
#
_cell.length_a   1.000
_cell.length_b   1.000
_cell.length_c   1.000
_cell.angle_alpha   90.00
_cell.angle_beta   90.00
_cell.angle_gamma   90.00
#
_symmetry.space_group_name_H-M   'P 1'
#
loop_
_entity.id
_entity.type
_entity.pdbx_description
1 polymer ?
#
loop_
_entity_poly.entity_id
_entity_poly.type
_entity_poly.pdbx_seq_one_letter_code
_entity_poly.pdbx_strand_id
1 'polypeptide(L)'
;MEHQDLPEHPYLILTLRRTGGTSLTTFLSEVSSFATKEHEPFNPDRVWGGITEEFKRTKNVDLLRSKLGEALQSRPNIKHCIEVVPGVLTQELITACHERQYRLMLLTRRDETSRLISLFLAQSTGAWGPDEARQIYRNIMAGQTKPNPIQLHEVKQRYLLDAGILGQTLSVLRYKEIPYKWLVFEELYKGQTPIETQAIEIAKYLGLRIEAEDPNLATFSNQPGQNSKVIEPYVPGIAEARDILSREVVA
;
A
#
# COMPACT_ATOMS: atom_id res chain seq x y z
N MET A 1 5.84 -4.07 -38.30
CA MET A 1 6.05 -3.17 -37.15
C MET A 1 6.75 -4.01 -36.10
N GLU A 2 8.06 -3.82 -35.94
CA GLU A 2 8.83 -4.53 -34.93
C GLU A 2 8.27 -4.18 -33.54
N HIS A 3 7.83 -5.21 -32.82
CA HIS A 3 7.53 -5.11 -31.40
C HIS A 3 8.85 -4.95 -30.66
N GLN A 4 9.26 -3.70 -30.39
CA GLN A 4 10.36 -3.47 -29.46
C GLN A 4 9.87 -3.82 -28.06
N ASP A 5 10.37 -4.92 -27.52
CA ASP A 5 10.21 -5.26 -26.11
C ASP A 5 10.84 -4.14 -25.28
N LEU A 6 10.00 -3.41 -24.54
CA LEU A 6 10.47 -2.37 -23.62
C LEU A 6 11.29 -3.04 -22.51
N PRO A 7 12.44 -2.48 -22.09
CA PRO A 7 13.21 -3.05 -20.99
C PRO A 7 12.38 -3.06 -19.70
N GLU A 8 12.50 -4.13 -18.91
CA GLU A 8 11.86 -4.21 -17.62
C GLU A 8 12.43 -3.17 -16.64
N HIS A 9 11.57 -2.60 -15.81
CA HIS A 9 11.93 -1.65 -14.77
C HIS A 9 11.43 -2.10 -13.38
N PRO A 10 12.20 -1.86 -12.30
CA PRO A 10 11.70 -2.05 -10.95
C PRO A 10 10.59 -1.05 -10.64
N TYR A 11 9.75 -1.36 -9.67
CA TYR A 11 8.64 -0.48 -9.30
C TYR A 11 8.69 0.08 -7.87
N LEU A 12 8.06 1.23 -7.71
CA LEU A 12 7.70 1.81 -6.42
C LEU A 12 6.19 2.07 -6.41
N ILE A 13 5.45 1.31 -5.60
CA ILE A 13 4.02 1.56 -5.34
C ILE A 13 3.91 2.45 -4.11
N LEU A 14 3.53 3.70 -4.29
CA LEU A 14 3.14 4.62 -3.23
C LEU A 14 1.67 4.38 -2.90
N THR A 15 1.33 4.17 -1.63
CA THR A 15 -0.05 3.91 -1.25
C THR A 15 -0.32 4.25 0.21
N LEU A 16 -1.59 4.25 0.60
CA LEU A 16 -1.99 4.18 2.00
C LEU A 16 -2.26 2.73 2.39
N ARG A 17 -2.22 2.38 3.68
CA ARG A 17 -2.66 1.05 4.14
C ARG A 17 -4.13 0.83 3.79
N ARG A 18 -4.48 -0.44 3.55
CA ARG A 18 -5.84 -0.95 3.27
C ARG A 18 -6.44 -0.49 1.92
N THR A 19 -5.58 -0.15 0.96
CA THR A 19 -5.92 0.17 -0.45
C THR A 19 -5.88 -1.04 -1.39
N GLY A 20 -5.73 -2.27 -0.87
CA GLY A 20 -5.52 -3.47 -1.69
C GLY A 20 -4.11 -3.60 -2.26
N GLY A 21 -3.15 -2.79 -1.83
CA GLY A 21 -1.79 -2.83 -2.38
C GLY A 21 -1.04 -4.14 -2.16
N THR A 22 -1.38 -4.94 -1.16
CA THR A 22 -0.71 -6.22 -0.91
C THR A 22 -0.94 -7.22 -2.05
N SER A 23 -2.19 -7.43 -2.47
CA SER A 23 -2.51 -8.37 -3.56
C SER A 23 -1.80 -8.01 -4.87
N LEU A 24 -1.83 -6.73 -5.24
CA LEU A 24 -1.12 -6.24 -6.42
C LEU A 24 0.40 -6.43 -6.29
N THR A 25 0.97 -6.15 -5.11
CA THR A 25 2.42 -6.28 -4.90
C THR A 25 2.86 -7.74 -4.92
N THR A 26 2.06 -8.66 -4.36
CA THR A 26 2.32 -10.10 -4.42
C THR A 26 2.37 -10.56 -5.87
N PHE A 27 1.32 -10.26 -6.65
CA PHE A 27 1.30 -10.61 -8.07
C PHE A 27 2.51 -10.06 -8.82
N LEU A 28 2.80 -8.75 -8.69
CA LEU A 28 3.93 -8.13 -9.39
C LEU A 28 5.29 -8.68 -8.94
N SER A 29 5.42 -9.15 -7.70
CA SER A 29 6.65 -9.78 -7.20
C SER A 29 6.86 -11.17 -7.78
N GLU A 30 5.79 -11.88 -8.14
CA GLU A 30 5.84 -13.21 -8.75
C GLU A 30 6.23 -13.15 -10.24
N VAL A 31 5.88 -12.07 -10.93
CA VAL A 31 6.10 -11.93 -12.38
C VAL A 31 7.29 -11.04 -12.76
N SER A 32 7.84 -10.26 -11.84
CA SER A 32 8.98 -9.37 -12.09
C SER A 32 10.32 -10.10 -11.90
N SER A 33 11.32 -9.78 -12.72
CA SER A 33 12.70 -10.28 -12.52
C SER A 33 13.43 -9.55 -11.39
N PHE A 34 12.94 -8.38 -10.95
CA PHE A 34 13.47 -7.65 -9.82
C PHE A 34 13.00 -8.26 -8.50
N ALA A 35 13.92 -8.54 -7.60
CA ALA A 35 13.60 -9.13 -6.31
C ALA A 35 12.77 -8.17 -5.44
N THR A 36 11.76 -8.71 -4.76
CA THR A 36 11.08 -8.05 -3.64
C THR A 36 11.66 -8.60 -2.34
N LYS A 37 12.35 -7.77 -1.55
CA LYS A 37 12.88 -8.21 -0.24
C LYS A 37 11.76 -8.44 0.77
N GLU A 38 10.95 -7.42 0.96
CA GLU A 38 9.70 -7.41 1.70
C GLU A 38 8.79 -6.39 1.00
N HIS A 39 7.46 -6.51 1.15
CA HIS A 39 6.56 -5.55 0.51
C HIS A 39 6.81 -4.12 0.98
N GLU A 40 6.93 -3.88 2.29
CA GLU A 40 7.07 -2.55 2.90
C GLU A 40 8.37 -2.43 3.71
N PRO A 41 9.54 -2.45 3.04
CA PRO A 41 10.81 -2.72 3.69
C PRO A 41 11.26 -1.60 4.65
N PHE A 42 10.72 -0.39 4.52
CA PHE A 42 11.04 0.77 5.36
C PHE A 42 10.19 0.89 6.63
N ASN A 43 9.21 0.00 6.85
CA ASN A 43 8.49 0.00 8.12
C ASN A 43 9.47 -0.32 9.27
N PRO A 44 9.28 0.26 10.48
CA PRO A 44 10.26 0.14 11.57
C PRO A 44 10.66 -1.30 11.95
N ASP A 45 9.76 -2.26 11.77
CA ASP A 45 9.90 -3.69 12.06
C ASP A 45 10.48 -4.51 10.90
N ARG A 46 10.91 -3.87 9.81
CA ARG A 46 11.27 -4.51 8.54
C ARG A 46 12.75 -4.36 8.20
N VAL A 47 13.17 -5.01 7.11
CA VAL A 47 14.58 -5.14 6.68
C VAL A 47 15.33 -3.79 6.60
N TRP A 48 14.64 -2.70 6.29
CA TRP A 48 15.20 -1.33 6.26
C TRP A 48 14.55 -0.40 7.29
N GLY A 49 13.85 -0.93 8.29
CA GLY A 49 13.30 -0.16 9.41
C GLY A 49 14.37 0.62 10.18
N GLY A 50 15.60 0.10 10.22
CA GLY A 50 16.75 0.82 10.79
C GLY A 50 17.03 2.17 10.13
N ILE A 51 16.80 2.31 8.82
CA ILE A 51 16.95 3.59 8.09
C ILE A 51 15.89 4.58 8.58
N THR A 52 14.65 4.11 8.73
CA THR A 52 13.53 4.91 9.23
C THR A 52 13.78 5.40 10.66
N GLU A 53 14.21 4.52 11.56
CA GLU A 53 14.47 4.85 12.96
C GLU A 53 15.70 5.76 13.12
N GLU A 54 16.76 5.53 12.34
CA GLU A 54 17.93 6.40 12.33
C GLU A 54 17.58 7.81 11.84
N PHE A 55 16.78 7.93 10.77
CA PHE A 55 16.32 9.24 10.32
C PHE A 55 15.42 9.91 11.35
N LYS A 56 14.50 9.17 12.01
CA LYS A 56 13.66 9.73 13.08
C LYS A 56 14.49 10.33 14.20
N ARG A 57 15.59 9.67 14.59
CA ARG A 57 16.51 10.09 15.66
C ARG A 57 17.40 11.26 15.26
N THR A 58 18.00 11.21 14.07
CA THR A 58 19.06 12.15 13.66
C THR A 58 18.56 13.33 12.87
N LYS A 59 17.42 13.18 12.17
CA LYS A 59 16.94 14.11 11.14
C LYS A 59 17.97 14.42 10.04
N ASN A 60 19.00 13.58 9.88
CA ASN A 60 20.07 13.82 8.92
C ASN A 60 19.65 13.33 7.52
N VAL A 61 19.36 14.28 6.63
CA VAL A 61 18.89 14.00 5.27
C VAL A 61 20.01 13.43 4.38
N ASP A 62 21.26 13.86 4.54
CA ASP A 62 22.37 13.35 3.73
C ASP A 62 22.70 11.90 4.07
N LEU A 63 22.65 11.55 5.36
CA LEU A 63 22.76 10.16 5.79
C LEU A 63 21.60 9.31 5.26
N LEU A 64 20.37 9.83 5.32
CA LEU A 64 19.19 9.16 4.74
C LEU A 64 19.40 8.88 3.24
N ARG A 65 19.83 9.88 2.46
CA ARG A 65 20.11 9.72 1.02
C ARG A 65 21.16 8.66 0.75
N SER A 66 22.26 8.67 1.50
CA SER A 66 23.31 7.66 1.41
C SER A 66 22.76 6.25 1.67
N LYS A 67 21.95 6.08 2.73
CA LYS A 67 21.35 4.79 3.09
C LYS A 67 20.29 4.31 2.11
N LEU A 68 19.48 5.21 1.56
CA LEU A 68 18.58 4.88 0.44
C LEU A 68 19.38 4.45 -0.79
N GLY A 69 20.50 5.12 -1.07
CA GLY A 69 21.40 4.76 -2.15
C GLY A 69 21.94 3.33 -2.02
N GLU A 70 22.39 2.95 -0.81
CA GLU A 70 22.82 1.58 -0.47
C GLU A 70 21.66 0.56 -0.61
N ALA A 71 20.49 0.87 -0.05
CA ALA A 71 19.33 -0.02 -0.06
C ALA A 71 18.83 -0.33 -1.50
N LEU A 72 18.90 0.67 -2.38
CA LEU A 72 18.40 0.58 -3.76
C LEU A 72 19.44 0.08 -4.77
N GLN A 73 20.64 -0.31 -4.34
CA GLN A 73 21.69 -0.81 -5.26
C GLN A 73 21.22 -2.02 -6.09
N SER A 74 20.50 -2.95 -5.47
CA SER A 74 19.97 -4.14 -6.15
C SER A 74 18.67 -3.88 -6.90
N ARG A 75 18.24 -2.62 -7.00
CA ARG A 75 16.99 -2.19 -7.66
C ARG A 75 15.76 -3.02 -7.27
N PRO A 76 15.49 -3.26 -5.97
CA PRO A 76 14.38 -4.12 -5.58
C PRO A 76 13.03 -3.45 -5.84
N ASN A 77 12.00 -4.28 -6.01
CA ASN A 77 10.61 -3.88 -6.06
C ASN A 77 10.10 -3.47 -4.68
N ILE A 78 9.34 -2.35 -4.61
CA ILE A 78 8.96 -1.73 -3.33
C ILE A 78 7.48 -1.34 -3.35
N LYS A 79 6.75 -1.71 -2.30
CA LYS A 79 5.49 -1.08 -1.90
C LYS A 79 5.77 -0.20 -0.69
N HIS A 80 5.26 1.02 -0.69
CA HIS A 80 5.56 2.03 0.32
C HIS A 80 4.28 2.67 0.83
N CYS A 81 3.95 2.37 2.09
CA CYS A 81 2.82 3.00 2.78
C CYS A 81 3.23 4.38 3.29
N ILE A 82 2.77 5.43 2.60
CA ILE A 82 3.26 6.81 2.76
C ILE A 82 2.96 7.40 4.15
N GLU A 83 2.00 6.85 4.88
CA GLU A 83 1.64 7.31 6.23
C GLU A 83 2.50 6.71 7.36
N VAL A 84 3.26 5.65 7.09
CA VAL A 84 3.87 4.82 8.15
C VAL A 84 5.23 5.38 8.55
N VAL A 85 5.89 6.01 7.60
CA VAL A 85 7.24 6.57 7.73
C VAL A 85 7.21 8.09 7.66
N PRO A 86 8.27 8.79 8.09
CA PRO A 86 8.36 10.23 7.94
C PRO A 86 8.24 10.69 6.48
N GLY A 87 7.49 11.77 6.22
CA GLY A 87 7.26 12.27 4.85
C GLY A 87 8.53 12.62 4.08
N VAL A 88 9.58 13.12 4.76
CA VAL A 88 10.90 13.37 4.15
C VAL A 88 11.52 12.08 3.61
N LEU A 89 11.37 10.95 4.30
CA LEU A 89 11.82 9.65 3.79
C LEU A 89 11.09 9.29 2.50
N THR A 90 9.76 9.44 2.47
CA THR A 90 8.97 9.22 1.25
C THR A 90 9.45 10.10 0.09
N GLN A 91 9.75 11.38 0.33
CA GLN A 91 10.24 12.31 -0.70
C GLN A 91 11.60 11.92 -1.27
N GLU A 92 12.54 11.55 -0.39
CA GLU A 92 13.89 11.13 -0.79
C GLU A 92 13.84 9.76 -1.48
N LEU A 93 12.98 8.84 -1.04
CA LEU A 93 12.75 7.56 -1.71
C LEU A 93 12.20 7.73 -3.13
N ILE A 94 11.20 8.61 -3.32
CA ILE A 94 10.65 8.94 -4.65
C ILE A 94 11.76 9.44 -5.57
N THR A 95 12.60 10.35 -5.08
CA THR A 95 13.70 10.93 -5.86
C THR A 95 14.74 9.84 -6.22
N ALA A 96 15.18 9.06 -5.23
CA ALA A 96 16.18 8.01 -5.42
C ALA A 96 15.71 6.89 -6.37
N CYS A 97 14.42 6.51 -6.30
CA CYS A 97 13.81 5.55 -7.23
C CYS A 97 13.71 6.13 -8.64
N HIS A 98 13.29 7.39 -8.79
CA HIS A 98 13.22 8.04 -10.11
C HIS A 98 14.59 8.11 -10.79
N GLU A 99 15.63 8.51 -10.07
CA GLU A 99 17.02 8.53 -10.57
C GLU A 99 17.52 7.15 -11.03
N ARG A 100 16.95 6.07 -10.48
CA ARG A 100 17.26 4.66 -10.81
C ARG A 100 16.29 4.06 -11.82
N GLN A 101 15.52 4.92 -12.49
CA GLN A 101 14.56 4.56 -13.54
C GLN A 101 13.50 3.57 -13.06
N TYR A 102 13.04 3.71 -11.82
CA TYR A 102 11.87 2.99 -11.34
C TYR A 102 10.61 3.48 -12.06
N ARG A 103 9.65 2.58 -12.23
CA ARG A 103 8.28 2.92 -12.62
C ARG A 103 7.46 3.18 -11.36
N LEU A 104 6.98 4.40 -11.22
CA LEU A 104 6.23 4.81 -10.04
C LEU A 104 4.74 4.60 -10.26
N MET A 105 4.09 4.05 -9.23
CA MET A 105 2.65 3.87 -9.20
C MET A 105 2.10 4.52 -7.94
N LEU A 106 1.00 5.27 -8.07
CA LEU A 106 0.25 5.79 -6.93
C LEU A 106 -1.05 4.99 -6.82
N LEU A 107 -1.16 4.12 -5.82
CA LEU A 107 -2.36 3.34 -5.56
C LEU A 107 -3.21 4.02 -4.48
N THR A 108 -4.42 4.39 -4.86
CA THR A 108 -5.40 5.07 -4.01
C THR A 108 -6.69 4.25 -3.88
N ARG A 109 -7.55 4.63 -2.94
CA ARG A 109 -8.87 4.05 -2.76
C ARG A 109 -9.87 5.18 -2.55
N ARG A 110 -10.92 5.21 -3.37
CA ARG A 110 -11.92 6.30 -3.38
C ARG A 110 -12.85 6.23 -2.17
N ASP A 111 -13.25 5.02 -1.78
CA ASP A 111 -14.04 4.80 -0.57
C ASP A 111 -13.16 4.83 0.68
N GLU A 112 -12.83 6.06 1.09
CA GLU A 112 -11.96 6.37 2.22
C GLU A 112 -12.56 5.91 3.56
N THR A 113 -13.88 6.05 3.72
CA THR A 113 -14.60 5.56 4.90
C THR A 113 -14.38 4.07 5.09
N SER A 114 -14.65 3.25 4.06
CA SER A 114 -14.44 1.81 4.17
C SER A 114 -12.96 1.44 4.31
N ARG A 115 -12.04 2.24 3.75
CA ARG A 115 -10.59 2.05 3.94
C ARG A 115 -10.21 2.24 5.41
N LEU A 116 -10.62 3.35 6.00
CA LEU A 116 -10.30 3.70 7.38
C LEU A 116 -10.97 2.76 8.38
N ILE A 117 -12.23 2.38 8.17
CA ILE A 117 -12.88 1.32 8.95
C ILE A 117 -12.05 0.03 8.88
N SER A 118 -11.60 -0.37 7.69
CA SER A 118 -10.75 -1.54 7.55
C SER A 118 -9.39 -1.39 8.26
N LEU A 119 -8.85 -0.18 8.36
CA LEU A 119 -7.61 0.11 9.08
C LEU A 119 -7.83 0.01 10.59
N PHE A 120 -8.87 0.63 11.12
CA PHE A 120 -9.19 0.59 12.55
C PHE A 120 -9.51 -0.83 13.02
N LEU A 121 -10.19 -1.63 12.21
CA LEU A 121 -10.38 -3.06 12.50
C LEU A 121 -9.05 -3.81 12.60
N ALA A 122 -8.12 -3.58 11.65
CA ALA A 122 -6.81 -4.24 11.68
C ALA A 122 -6.00 -3.82 12.91
N GLN A 123 -6.02 -2.53 13.28
CA GLN A 123 -5.34 -2.03 14.47
C GLN A 123 -5.96 -2.55 15.78
N SER A 124 -7.29 -2.61 15.83
CA SER A 124 -8.05 -3.07 16.99
C SER A 124 -7.89 -4.57 17.26
N THR A 125 -7.91 -5.38 16.19
CA THR A 125 -7.89 -6.84 16.27
C THR A 125 -6.48 -7.44 16.14
N GLY A 126 -5.53 -6.70 15.57
CA GLY A 126 -4.21 -7.21 15.18
C GLY A 126 -4.21 -8.03 13.88
N ALA A 127 -5.35 -8.19 13.20
CA ALA A 127 -5.43 -8.96 11.95
C ALA A 127 -5.08 -8.09 10.73
N TRP A 128 -3.85 -8.24 10.21
CA TRP A 128 -3.39 -7.47 9.05
C TRP A 128 -3.52 -8.25 7.74
N GLY A 129 -3.42 -9.59 7.78
CA GLY A 129 -3.54 -10.50 6.64
C GLY A 129 -4.75 -11.45 6.70
N PRO A 130 -5.18 -12.06 5.56
CA PRO A 130 -6.26 -13.05 5.54
C PRO A 130 -5.95 -14.33 6.34
N ASP A 131 -4.68 -14.72 6.42
CA ASP A 131 -4.26 -15.91 7.17
C ASP A 131 -4.41 -15.70 8.67
N GLU A 132 -3.94 -14.56 9.18
CA GLU A 132 -4.07 -14.17 10.58
C GLU A 132 -5.54 -13.94 10.98
N ALA A 133 -6.30 -13.26 10.10
CA ALA A 133 -7.70 -12.92 10.35
C ALA A 133 -8.56 -14.14 10.68
N ARG A 134 -8.33 -15.28 10.01
CA ARG A 134 -9.09 -16.52 10.25
C ARG A 134 -9.00 -17.01 11.69
N GLN A 135 -7.82 -16.97 12.32
CA GLN A 135 -7.66 -17.41 13.71
C GLN A 135 -8.09 -16.32 14.69
N ILE A 136 -7.66 -15.08 14.46
CA ILE A 136 -7.94 -13.94 15.34
C ILE A 136 -9.44 -13.71 15.46
N TYR A 137 -10.18 -13.69 14.35
CA TYR A 137 -11.62 -13.46 14.36
C TYR A 137 -12.38 -14.59 15.06
N ARG A 138 -11.95 -15.86 14.90
CA ARG A 138 -12.55 -16.99 15.63
C ARG A 138 -12.39 -16.83 17.13
N ASN A 139 -11.20 -16.44 17.60
CA ASN A 139 -10.94 -16.22 19.02
C ASN A 139 -11.78 -15.06 19.58
N ILE A 140 -11.92 -13.97 18.83
CA ILE A 140 -12.74 -12.82 19.22
C ILE A 140 -14.22 -13.20 19.31
N MET A 141 -14.77 -13.86 18.28
CA MET A 141 -16.17 -14.29 18.27
C MET A 141 -16.47 -15.30 19.39
N ALA A 142 -15.49 -16.14 19.75
CA ALA A 142 -15.58 -17.06 20.87
C ALA A 142 -15.37 -16.39 22.25
N GLY A 143 -15.10 -15.08 22.30
CA GLY A 143 -14.84 -14.35 23.55
C GLY A 143 -13.47 -14.62 24.18
N GLN A 144 -12.59 -15.36 23.50
CA GLN A 144 -11.24 -15.72 23.97
C GLN A 144 -10.24 -14.56 23.84
N THR A 145 -10.52 -13.60 22.96
CA THR A 145 -9.71 -12.40 22.76
C THR A 145 -10.63 -11.20 22.68
N LYS A 146 -10.31 -10.12 23.37
CA LYS A 146 -11.07 -8.86 23.28
C LYS A 146 -10.33 -7.87 22.39
N PRO A 147 -10.94 -7.36 21.32
CA PRO A 147 -10.33 -6.34 20.50
C PRO A 147 -10.20 -5.03 21.27
N ASN A 148 -9.18 -4.24 20.94
CA ASN A 148 -8.99 -2.92 21.54
C ASN A 148 -10.10 -1.96 21.06
N PRO A 149 -10.62 -1.08 21.92
CA PRO A 149 -11.60 -0.09 21.48
C PRO A 149 -10.99 0.89 20.48
N ILE A 150 -11.81 1.38 19.55
CA ILE A 150 -11.37 2.42 18.61
C ILE A 150 -11.29 3.76 19.34
N GLN A 151 -10.16 4.44 19.16
CA GLN A 151 -9.93 5.77 19.72
C GLN A 151 -10.66 6.83 18.87
N LEU A 152 -11.92 7.11 19.23
CA LEU A 152 -12.81 7.97 18.44
C LEU A 152 -12.26 9.37 18.17
N HIS A 153 -11.48 9.93 19.11
CA HIS A 153 -10.85 11.25 18.94
C HIS A 153 -9.78 11.26 17.83
N GLU A 154 -9.16 10.11 17.53
CA GLU A 154 -8.15 9.98 16.48
C GLU A 154 -8.77 9.75 15.09
N VAL A 155 -10.04 9.37 15.00
CA VAL A 155 -10.70 8.98 13.74
C VAL A 155 -10.69 10.12 12.72
N LYS A 156 -11.17 11.30 13.13
CA LYS A 156 -11.19 12.50 12.27
C LYS A 156 -9.78 12.98 11.95
N GLN A 157 -8.90 13.00 12.95
CA GLN A 157 -7.52 13.40 12.77
C GLN A 157 -6.84 12.50 11.72
N ARG A 158 -7.08 11.19 11.77
CA ARG A 158 -6.52 10.24 10.85
C ARG A 158 -6.96 10.47 9.40
N TYR A 159 -8.25 10.76 9.19
CA TYR A 159 -8.78 11.13 7.88
C TYR A 159 -8.06 12.36 7.30
N LEU A 160 -7.95 13.44 8.08
CA LEU A 160 -7.29 14.67 7.64
C LEU A 160 -5.79 14.47 7.38
N LEU A 161 -5.11 13.69 8.23
CA LEU A 161 -3.70 13.35 8.05
C LEU A 161 -3.48 12.55 6.77
N ASP A 162 -4.29 11.53 6.51
CA ASP A 162 -4.14 10.70 5.30
C ASP A 162 -4.38 11.52 4.03
N ALA A 163 -5.39 12.41 4.02
CA ALA A 163 -5.62 13.34 2.92
C ALA A 163 -4.42 14.30 2.73
N GLY A 164 -3.89 14.86 3.83
CA GLY A 164 -2.74 15.75 3.80
C GLY A 164 -1.46 15.08 3.27
N ILE A 165 -1.18 13.85 3.72
CA ILE A 165 0.00 13.08 3.29
C ILE A 165 -0.12 12.69 1.81
N LEU A 166 -1.30 12.27 1.36
CA LEU A 166 -1.55 11.98 -0.06
C LEU A 166 -1.38 13.24 -0.92
N GLY A 167 -1.92 14.37 -0.47
CA GLY A 167 -1.75 15.67 -1.12
C GLY A 167 -0.29 16.08 -1.25
N GLN A 168 0.49 15.98 -0.17
CA GLN A 168 1.93 16.25 -0.17
C GLN A 168 2.69 15.33 -1.14
N THR A 169 2.34 14.04 -1.16
CA THR A 169 2.97 13.07 -2.07
C THR A 169 2.69 13.41 -3.53
N LEU A 170 1.44 13.77 -3.85
CA LEU A 170 1.05 14.23 -5.19
C LEU A 170 1.78 15.53 -5.57
N SER A 171 1.90 16.49 -4.65
CA SER A 171 2.64 17.73 -4.87
C SER A 171 4.11 17.44 -5.19
N VAL A 172 4.75 16.51 -4.50
CA VAL A 172 6.14 16.10 -4.77
C VAL A 172 6.29 15.52 -6.17
N LEU A 173 5.43 14.57 -6.54
CA LEU A 173 5.44 13.95 -7.87
C LEU A 173 5.25 14.98 -8.98
N ARG A 174 4.28 15.89 -8.81
CA ARG A 174 3.95 16.93 -9.80
C ARG A 174 5.03 18.01 -9.90
N TYR A 175 5.51 18.52 -8.76
CA TYR A 175 6.51 19.59 -8.72
C TYR A 175 7.85 19.14 -9.30
N LYS A 176 8.23 17.88 -9.07
CA LYS A 176 9.45 17.27 -9.65
C LYS A 176 9.23 16.69 -11.05
N GLU A 177 8.03 16.83 -11.62
CA GLU A 177 7.66 16.28 -12.93
C GLU A 177 7.95 14.78 -13.08
N ILE A 178 7.83 14.02 -11.99
CA ILE A 178 8.11 12.58 -11.98
C ILE A 178 6.89 11.84 -12.54
N PRO A 179 7.04 11.07 -13.63
CA PRO A 179 5.92 10.34 -14.21
C PRO A 179 5.50 9.19 -13.29
N TYR A 180 4.20 9.04 -13.10
CA TYR A 180 3.61 7.95 -12.33
C TYR A 180 2.31 7.44 -12.96
N LYS A 181 2.00 6.16 -12.79
CA LYS A 181 0.70 5.59 -13.12
C LYS A 181 -0.22 5.66 -11.89
N TRP A 182 -1.35 6.34 -12.02
CA TRP A 182 -2.34 6.41 -10.94
C TRP A 182 -3.29 5.21 -11.03
N LEU A 183 -3.36 4.43 -9.97
CA LEU A 183 -4.23 3.28 -9.82
C LEU A 183 -5.28 3.56 -8.74
N VAL A 184 -6.52 3.11 -8.98
CA VAL A 184 -7.65 3.25 -8.04
C VAL A 184 -8.18 1.87 -7.69
N PHE A 185 -8.25 1.55 -6.40
CA PHE A 185 -8.71 0.26 -5.90
C PHE A 185 -10.06 -0.17 -6.49
N GLU A 186 -11.05 0.73 -6.52
CA GLU A 186 -12.37 0.43 -7.05
C GLU A 186 -12.35 0.09 -8.54
N GLU A 187 -11.45 0.69 -9.30
CA GLU A 187 -11.29 0.40 -10.74
C GLU A 187 -10.58 -0.95 -10.92
N LEU A 188 -9.53 -1.21 -10.16
CA LEU A 188 -8.76 -2.46 -10.21
C LEU A 188 -9.58 -3.69 -9.81
N TYR A 189 -10.30 -3.62 -8.68
CA TYR A 189 -10.88 -4.80 -8.03
C TYR A 189 -12.41 -4.88 -8.16
N LYS A 190 -13.07 -3.80 -8.55
CA LYS A 190 -14.54 -3.72 -8.67
C LYS A 190 -15.01 -3.08 -9.97
N GLY A 191 -14.09 -2.80 -10.88
CA GLY A 191 -14.38 -2.17 -12.17
C GLY A 191 -15.03 -3.15 -13.14
N GLN A 192 -15.42 -2.61 -14.30
CA GLN A 192 -15.96 -3.41 -15.40
C GLN A 192 -14.87 -4.20 -16.13
N THR A 193 -13.63 -3.67 -16.14
CA THR A 193 -12.49 -4.35 -16.73
C THR A 193 -12.01 -5.48 -15.80
N PRO A 194 -11.90 -6.73 -16.29
CA PRO A 194 -11.36 -7.83 -15.50
C PRO A 194 -9.98 -7.48 -14.92
N ILE A 195 -9.73 -7.92 -13.70
CA ILE A 195 -8.51 -7.59 -12.98
C ILE A 195 -7.26 -8.13 -13.69
N GLU A 196 -7.39 -9.26 -14.39
CA GLU A 196 -6.35 -9.89 -15.19
C GLU A 196 -5.94 -8.99 -16.36
N THR A 197 -6.90 -8.38 -17.06
CA THR A 197 -6.63 -7.43 -18.13
C THR A 197 -5.90 -6.19 -17.60
N GLN A 198 -6.32 -5.69 -16.44
CA GLN A 198 -5.65 -4.56 -15.81
C GLN A 198 -4.23 -4.92 -15.33
N ALA A 199 -4.04 -6.15 -14.83
CA ALA A 199 -2.74 -6.67 -14.41
C ALA A 199 -1.77 -6.75 -15.58
N ILE A 200 -2.21 -7.22 -16.75
CA ILE A 200 -1.41 -7.22 -18.00
C ILE A 200 -0.99 -5.80 -18.39
N GLU A 201 -1.90 -4.83 -18.33
CA GLU A 201 -1.59 -3.41 -18.64
C GLU A 201 -0.67 -2.75 -17.60
N ILE A 202 -0.68 -3.22 -16.35
CA ILE A 202 0.29 -2.80 -15.34
C ILE A 202 1.65 -3.44 -15.61
N ALA A 203 1.69 -4.74 -15.90
CA ALA A 203 2.92 -5.45 -16.26
C ALA A 203 3.59 -4.83 -17.48
N LYS A 204 2.81 -4.53 -18.53
CA LYS A 204 3.30 -3.82 -19.73
C LYS A 204 3.90 -2.44 -19.40
N TYR A 205 3.31 -1.71 -18.47
CA TYR A 205 3.87 -0.44 -17.98
C TYR A 205 5.25 -0.62 -17.31
N LEU A 206 5.50 -1.79 -16.74
CA LEU A 206 6.80 -2.17 -16.16
C LEU A 206 7.78 -2.75 -17.19
N GLY A 207 7.39 -2.92 -18.45
CA GLY A 207 8.19 -3.62 -19.47
C GLY A 207 8.11 -5.14 -19.38
N LEU A 208 7.14 -5.67 -18.62
CA LEU A 208 6.87 -7.11 -18.54
C LEU A 208 5.87 -7.53 -19.62
N ARG A 209 6.07 -8.74 -20.12
CA ARG A 209 5.11 -9.42 -21.00
C ARG A 209 4.51 -10.60 -20.25
N ILE A 210 3.18 -10.56 -20.10
CA ILE A 210 2.39 -11.62 -19.46
C ILE A 210 1.33 -12.04 -20.47
N GLU A 211 1.29 -13.34 -20.76
CA GLU A 211 0.28 -13.92 -21.63
C GLU A 211 -1.06 -14.07 -20.88
N ALA A 212 -2.18 -14.09 -21.61
CA ALA A 212 -3.51 -14.10 -20.98
C ALA A 212 -3.77 -15.38 -20.15
N GLU A 213 -3.06 -16.46 -20.46
CA GLU A 213 -3.15 -17.76 -19.80
C GLU A 213 -2.17 -17.92 -18.63
N ASP A 214 -1.43 -16.88 -18.25
CA ASP A 214 -0.46 -16.95 -17.16
C ASP A 214 -1.14 -17.35 -15.83
N PRO A 215 -0.69 -18.41 -15.15
CA PRO A 215 -1.32 -18.92 -13.93
C PRO A 215 -1.28 -17.92 -12.76
N ASN A 216 -0.35 -16.96 -12.77
CA ASN A 216 -0.29 -15.91 -11.75
C ASN A 216 -1.49 -14.94 -11.88
N LEU A 217 -2.05 -14.77 -13.08
CA LEU A 217 -3.27 -13.95 -13.27
C LEU A 217 -4.48 -14.59 -12.57
N ALA A 218 -4.65 -15.90 -12.74
CA ALA A 218 -5.71 -16.65 -12.06
C ALA A 218 -5.52 -16.66 -10.54
N THR A 219 -4.27 -16.73 -10.06
CA THR A 219 -3.97 -16.65 -8.63
C THR A 219 -4.32 -15.26 -8.08
N PHE A 220 -3.99 -14.20 -8.84
CA PHE A 220 -4.28 -12.82 -8.46
C PHE A 220 -5.79 -12.55 -8.38
N SER A 221 -6.58 -13.03 -9.34
CA SER A 221 -8.03 -12.79 -9.35
C SER A 221 -8.81 -13.57 -8.29
N ASN A 222 -8.30 -14.73 -7.86
CA ASN A 222 -8.95 -15.58 -6.87
C ASN A 222 -8.52 -15.31 -5.42
N GLN A 223 -7.72 -14.27 -5.14
CA GLN A 223 -7.26 -14.01 -3.77
C GLN A 223 -8.42 -13.68 -2.82
N PRO A 224 -8.62 -14.47 -1.74
CA PRO A 224 -9.74 -14.27 -0.83
C PRO A 224 -9.56 -12.98 -0.02
N GLY A 225 -10.64 -12.19 0.05
CA GLY A 225 -10.72 -11.05 0.97
C GLY A 225 -10.77 -11.48 2.44
N GLN A 226 -10.39 -10.59 3.36
CA GLN A 226 -10.39 -10.86 4.80
C GLN A 226 -11.78 -10.97 5.44
N ASN A 227 -12.84 -10.67 4.68
CA ASN A 227 -14.23 -10.62 5.14
C ASN A 227 -14.42 -9.84 6.47
N SER A 228 -13.71 -8.71 6.64
CA SER A 228 -13.66 -7.96 7.91
C SER A 228 -15.02 -7.49 8.43
N LYS A 229 -16.08 -7.47 7.61
CA LYS A 229 -17.43 -7.14 8.05
C LYS A 229 -17.95 -8.05 9.16
N VAL A 230 -17.53 -9.32 9.19
CA VAL A 230 -18.02 -10.29 10.19
C VAL A 230 -17.55 -9.97 11.61
N ILE A 231 -16.43 -9.23 11.74
CA ILE A 231 -15.86 -8.90 13.06
C ILE A 231 -16.33 -7.53 13.57
N GLU A 232 -16.93 -6.69 12.72
CA GLU A 232 -17.37 -5.34 13.10
C GLU A 232 -18.24 -5.34 14.37
N PRO A 233 -19.27 -6.20 14.54
CA PRO A 233 -20.12 -6.17 15.73
C PRO A 233 -19.37 -6.42 17.06
N TYR A 234 -18.16 -6.96 16.99
CA TYR A 234 -17.35 -7.31 18.16
C TYR A 234 -16.32 -6.25 18.52
N VAL A 235 -16.14 -5.21 17.70
CA VAL A 235 -15.13 -4.16 17.90
C VAL A 235 -15.77 -2.91 18.51
N PRO A 236 -15.46 -2.54 19.77
CA PRO A 236 -16.03 -1.35 20.40
C PRO A 236 -15.64 -0.07 19.67
N GLY A 237 -16.64 0.80 19.42
CA GLY A 237 -16.43 2.10 18.78
C GLY A 237 -16.47 2.09 17.24
N ILE A 238 -16.68 0.93 16.58
CA ILE A 238 -16.66 0.86 15.11
C ILE A 238 -17.85 1.58 14.47
N ALA A 239 -19.03 1.51 15.09
CA ALA A 239 -20.24 2.13 14.57
C ALA A 239 -20.13 3.66 14.66
N GLU A 240 -19.63 4.15 15.79
CA GLU A 240 -19.35 5.56 16.06
C GLU A 240 -18.25 6.09 15.14
N ALA A 241 -17.17 5.34 14.93
CA ALA A 241 -16.14 5.70 13.98
C ALA A 241 -16.69 5.83 12.55
N ARG A 242 -17.60 4.94 12.14
CA ARG A 242 -18.26 5.01 10.83
C ARG A 242 -19.14 6.25 10.70
N ASP A 243 -19.91 6.58 11.73
CA ASP A 243 -20.73 7.79 11.75
C ASP A 243 -19.87 9.05 11.63
N ILE A 244 -18.78 9.16 12.41
CA ILE A 244 -17.81 10.27 12.30
C ILE A 244 -17.30 10.40 10.86
N LEU A 245 -16.79 9.31 10.26
CA LEU A 245 -16.25 9.33 8.90
C LEU A 245 -17.30 9.68 7.84
N SER A 246 -18.55 9.22 8.01
CA SER A 246 -19.63 9.50 7.06
C SER A 246 -19.97 11.00 6.96
N ARG A 247 -19.80 11.76 8.06
CA ARG A 247 -20.06 13.20 8.10
C ARG A 247 -18.93 14.00 7.45
N GLU A 248 -17.69 13.52 7.54
CA GLU A 248 -16.51 14.21 6.99
C GLU A 248 -16.36 14.03 5.47
N VAL A 249 -16.84 12.91 4.90
CA VAL A 249 -16.79 12.68 3.43
C VAL A 249 -17.81 13.53 2.66
N VAL A 250 -18.84 14.04 3.34
CA VAL A 250 -19.91 14.86 2.75
C VAL A 250 -19.64 16.37 2.91
N ALA A 251 -18.71 16.76 3.77
CA ALA A 251 -18.33 18.16 4.03
C ALA A 251 -17.22 18.63 3.08
#